data_AF-A0A8X6WZ73-F1
#
_entry.id   AF-A0A8X6WZ73-F1
#
_cell.length_a   1.000
_cell.length_b   1.000
_cell.length_c   1.000
_cell.angle_alpha   90.00
_cell.angle_beta   90.00
_cell.angle_gamma   90.00
#
_symmetry.space_group_name_H-M   'P 1'
#
loop_
_entity.id
_entity.type
_entity.pdbx_description
1 polymer ?
#
loop_
_entity_poly.entity_id
_entity_poly.type
_entity_poly.pdbx_seq_one_letter_code
_entity_poly.pdbx_strand_id
1 'polypeptide(L)'
;MNVFRNQHPSETCLKIYNTIENSEPKWEIAIGCLRQPEFVIQHRLDMRCPLWNYLLKVLYQYCTDSNIVKEVLNLFQIQEWLRISNQAEIVEYFLYHAYRSCFDIHKKLLLDLDIVNTFILCKKFSLVKIFLKYYLAPRLTLHDYKLFACRIPLQLPQIRPHVLLKPSLEGWMSRGRNFRCVQSIYISNCRHLMDADECLCLLWRSIPDSFISFGEMNRILTEVLPTCKIADIYKFYSESVDAGQNCCQPRTLMHYCRIRIRRTLSNSRQLSPDGISCLDLPSVLKSYLLLSR
;
A
#
# COMPACT_ATOMS: atom_id res chain seq x y z
N MET A 1 2.05 -2.73 -21.49
CA MET A 1 1.46 -3.66 -22.48
C MET A 1 0.36 -4.46 -21.81
N ASN A 2 -0.87 -3.99 -21.97
CA ASN A 2 -2.09 -4.65 -21.49
C ASN A 2 -2.49 -5.70 -22.52
N VAL A 3 -2.35 -6.98 -22.17
CA VAL A 3 -3.06 -8.06 -22.85
C VAL A 3 -4.12 -8.54 -21.86
N PHE A 4 -5.20 -7.77 -21.73
CA PHE A 4 -6.47 -8.34 -21.31
C PHE A 4 -6.92 -9.20 -22.49
N ARG A 5 -6.60 -10.49 -22.48
CA ARG A 5 -7.32 -11.43 -23.35
C ARG A 5 -8.79 -11.30 -22.97
N ASN A 6 -9.62 -10.92 -23.93
CA ASN A 6 -11.07 -11.02 -23.84
C ASN A 6 -11.44 -12.49 -23.66
N GLN A 7 -11.37 -12.99 -22.43
CA GLN A 7 -12.02 -14.24 -22.06
C GLN A 7 -13.51 -13.93 -22.01
N HIS A 8 -14.26 -14.51 -22.94
CA HIS A 8 -15.72 -14.52 -22.85
C HIS A 8 -16.10 -15.11 -21.48
N PRO A 9 -17.01 -14.46 -20.72
CA PRO A 9 -17.48 -15.01 -19.46
C PRO A 9 -18.04 -16.41 -19.72
N SER A 10 -17.73 -17.38 -18.86
CA SER A 10 -18.35 -18.70 -18.97
C SER A 10 -19.87 -18.57 -18.88
N GLU A 11 -20.61 -19.50 -19.47
CA GLU A 11 -22.08 -19.53 -19.38
C GLU A 11 -22.56 -19.50 -17.91
N THR A 12 -21.81 -20.16 -17.02
CA THR A 12 -22.02 -20.11 -15.57
C THR A 12 -21.89 -18.69 -15.01
N CYS A 13 -20.89 -17.91 -15.44
CA CYS A 13 -20.75 -16.52 -15.01
C CYS A 13 -21.97 -15.69 -15.43
N LEU A 14 -22.40 -15.79 -16.69
CA LEU A 14 -23.56 -15.05 -17.20
C LEU A 14 -24.85 -15.39 -16.46
N LYS A 15 -25.06 -16.67 -16.12
CA LYS A 15 -26.19 -17.09 -15.28
C LYS A 15 -26.15 -16.43 -13.90
N ILE A 16 -24.97 -16.39 -13.25
CA ILE A 16 -24.80 -15.72 -11.96
C ILE A 16 -25.09 -14.22 -12.07
N TYR A 17 -24.53 -13.54 -13.08
CA TYR A 17 -24.81 -12.11 -13.34
C TYR A 17 -26.31 -11.84 -13.47
N ASN A 18 -27.00 -12.57 -14.35
CA ASN A 18 -28.43 -12.38 -14.57
C ASN A 18 -29.25 -12.70 -13.32
N THR A 19 -28.84 -13.70 -12.53
CA THR A 19 -29.53 -14.03 -11.28
C THR A 19 -29.42 -12.89 -10.27
N ILE A 20 -28.22 -12.32 -10.10
CA ILE A 20 -28.01 -11.20 -9.16
C ILE A 20 -28.75 -9.95 -9.63
N GLU A 21 -28.73 -9.60 -10.92
CA GLU A 21 -29.40 -8.39 -11.42
C GLU A 21 -30.93 -8.43 -11.24
N ASN A 22 -31.53 -9.62 -11.34
CA ASN A 22 -32.98 -9.80 -11.26
C ASN A 22 -33.51 -10.10 -9.86
N SER A 23 -32.66 -10.07 -8.83
CA SER A 23 -33.05 -10.46 -7.48
C SER A 23 -32.85 -9.35 -6.46
N GLU A 24 -33.65 -9.37 -5.40
CA GLU A 24 -33.49 -8.49 -4.24
C GLU A 24 -33.58 -9.31 -2.94
N PRO A 25 -32.66 -9.11 -1.97
CA PRO A 25 -31.54 -8.17 -2.01
C PRO A 25 -30.31 -8.72 -2.77
N LYS A 26 -29.75 -7.93 -3.70
CA LYS A 26 -28.62 -8.36 -4.57
C LYS A 26 -27.41 -8.92 -3.82
N TRP A 27 -27.10 -8.34 -2.66
CA TRP A 27 -25.93 -8.72 -1.87
C TRP A 27 -26.03 -10.13 -1.26
N GLU A 28 -27.23 -10.60 -0.91
CA GLU A 28 -27.43 -11.96 -0.34
C GLU A 28 -27.12 -13.03 -1.37
N ILE A 29 -27.59 -12.84 -2.62
CA ILE A 29 -27.29 -13.77 -3.71
C ILE A 29 -25.81 -13.75 -4.04
N ALA A 30 -25.20 -12.56 -4.11
CA ALA A 30 -23.76 -12.44 -4.34
C ALA A 30 -22.96 -13.23 -3.29
N ILE A 31 -23.32 -13.14 -2.00
CA ILE A 31 -22.67 -13.93 -0.95
C ILE A 31 -22.98 -15.41 -1.07
N GLY A 32 -24.22 -15.76 -1.40
CA GLY A 32 -24.62 -17.15 -1.66
C GLY A 32 -23.71 -17.79 -2.71
N CYS A 33 -23.49 -17.10 -3.82
CA CYS A 33 -22.54 -17.52 -4.86
C CYS A 33 -21.10 -17.63 -4.33
N LEU A 34 -20.64 -16.63 -3.56
CA LEU A 34 -19.30 -16.64 -2.98
C LEU A 34 -19.07 -17.77 -1.97
N ARG A 35 -20.12 -18.22 -1.27
CA ARG A 35 -20.06 -19.31 -0.29
C ARG A 35 -20.07 -20.70 -0.94
N GLN A 36 -20.44 -20.83 -2.20
CA GLN A 36 -20.47 -22.13 -2.89
C GLN A 36 -19.04 -22.68 -3.03
N PRO A 37 -18.74 -23.88 -2.47
CA PRO A 37 -17.40 -24.46 -2.52
C PRO A 37 -16.87 -24.62 -3.94
N GLU A 38 -17.74 -24.98 -4.89
CA GLU A 38 -17.40 -25.13 -6.31
C GLU A 38 -16.92 -23.81 -6.91
N PHE A 39 -17.62 -22.72 -6.58
CA PHE A 39 -17.24 -21.37 -7.01
C PHE A 39 -15.88 -20.98 -6.45
N VAL A 40 -15.69 -21.18 -5.14
CA VAL A 40 -14.43 -20.87 -4.45
C VAL A 40 -13.30 -21.71 -5.01
N ILE A 41 -13.46 -23.02 -5.20
CA ILE A 41 -12.39 -23.89 -5.73
C ILE A 41 -12.03 -23.51 -7.16
N GLN A 42 -13.02 -23.30 -8.01
CA GLN A 42 -12.81 -23.01 -9.43
C GLN A 42 -12.20 -21.63 -9.66
N HIS A 43 -12.51 -20.64 -8.82
CA HIS A 43 -12.12 -19.25 -9.04
C HIS A 43 -11.21 -18.68 -7.94
N ARG A 44 -10.81 -19.45 -6.91
CA ARG A 44 -9.90 -18.99 -5.84
C ARG A 44 -8.58 -18.48 -6.36
N LEU A 45 -8.11 -19.10 -7.44
CA LEU A 45 -6.77 -18.90 -7.98
C LEU A 45 -6.76 -17.85 -9.10
N ASP A 46 -7.93 -17.48 -9.64
CA ASP A 46 -8.04 -16.47 -10.69
C ASP A 46 -8.88 -15.28 -10.22
N MET A 47 -8.25 -14.45 -9.39
CA MET A 47 -8.81 -13.15 -9.00
C MET A 47 -8.99 -12.19 -10.20
N ARG A 48 -8.48 -12.53 -11.40
CA ARG A 48 -8.72 -11.74 -12.62
C ARG A 48 -10.05 -12.06 -13.27
N CYS A 49 -10.80 -13.04 -12.76
CA CYS A 49 -12.15 -13.34 -13.22
C CYS A 49 -13.04 -12.08 -13.10
N PRO A 50 -13.69 -11.63 -14.19
CA PRO A 50 -14.59 -10.48 -14.17
C PRO A 50 -15.71 -10.59 -13.13
N LEU A 51 -16.14 -11.82 -12.85
CA LEU A 51 -17.20 -12.11 -11.88
C LEU A 51 -16.79 -11.73 -10.45
N TRP A 52 -15.53 -11.95 -10.06
CA TRP A 52 -15.03 -11.48 -8.76
C TRP A 52 -15.17 -9.97 -8.62
N ASN A 53 -14.73 -9.22 -9.62
CA ASN A 53 -14.83 -7.76 -9.59
C ASN A 53 -16.29 -7.27 -9.54
N TYR A 54 -17.21 -7.99 -10.20
CA TYR A 54 -18.63 -7.67 -10.10
C TYR A 54 -19.20 -7.97 -8.72
N LEU A 55 -18.93 -9.15 -8.15
CA LEU A 55 -19.42 -9.52 -6.82
C LEU A 55 -18.91 -8.54 -5.74
N LEU A 56 -17.64 -8.13 -5.82
CA LEU A 56 -17.08 -7.13 -4.91
C LEU A 56 -17.72 -5.74 -5.09
N LYS A 57 -18.11 -5.37 -6.33
CA LYS A 57 -18.88 -4.14 -6.59
C LYS A 57 -20.29 -4.21 -6.00
N VAL A 58 -20.97 -5.34 -6.12
CA VAL A 58 -22.30 -5.55 -5.51
C VAL A 58 -22.19 -5.41 -3.99
N LEU A 59 -21.19 -6.03 -3.37
CA LEU A 59 -20.95 -5.87 -1.93
C LEU A 59 -20.70 -4.41 -1.56
N TYR A 60 -19.80 -3.73 -2.28
CA TYR A 60 -19.53 -2.30 -2.09
C TYR A 60 -20.80 -1.43 -2.17
N GLN A 61 -21.71 -1.72 -3.09
CA GLN A 61 -22.92 -0.92 -3.31
C GLN A 61 -24.02 -1.20 -2.27
N TYR A 62 -24.18 -2.45 -1.85
CA TYR A 62 -25.40 -2.88 -1.16
C TYR A 62 -25.16 -3.47 0.23
N CYS A 63 -23.93 -3.84 0.60
CA CYS A 63 -23.63 -4.45 1.90
C CYS A 63 -23.01 -3.42 2.85
N THR A 64 -23.61 -3.21 4.03
CA THR A 64 -23.08 -2.33 5.08
C THR A 64 -22.65 -3.09 6.34
N ASP A 65 -22.94 -4.38 6.42
CA ASP A 65 -22.60 -5.23 7.56
C ASP A 65 -21.13 -5.68 7.49
N SER A 66 -20.35 -5.26 8.48
CA SER A 66 -18.92 -5.57 8.54
C SER A 66 -18.61 -7.05 8.80
N ASN A 67 -19.50 -7.78 9.49
CA ASN A 67 -19.32 -9.21 9.74
C ASN A 67 -19.50 -10.01 8.46
N ILE A 68 -20.47 -9.61 7.64
CA ILE A 68 -20.73 -10.23 6.34
C ILE A 68 -19.54 -9.99 5.40
N VAL A 69 -19.06 -8.75 5.31
CA VAL A 69 -17.87 -8.43 4.51
C VAL A 69 -16.64 -9.21 5.01
N LYS A 70 -16.48 -9.36 6.33
CA LYS A 70 -15.42 -10.18 6.92
C LYS A 70 -15.48 -11.65 6.50
N GLU A 71 -16.67 -12.23 6.40
CA GLU A 71 -16.81 -13.59 5.89
C GLU A 71 -16.32 -13.67 4.45
N VAL A 72 -16.72 -12.72 3.60
CA VAL A 72 -16.25 -12.65 2.20
C VAL A 72 -14.73 -12.50 2.11
N LEU A 73 -14.14 -11.65 2.95
CA LEU A 73 -12.68 -11.49 3.04
C LEU A 73 -11.95 -12.78 3.45
N ASN A 74 -12.62 -13.74 4.10
CA ASN A 74 -12.05 -15.05 4.39
C ASN A 74 -12.04 -16.00 3.18
N LEU A 75 -12.89 -15.77 2.18
CA LEU A 75 -13.11 -16.67 1.05
C LEU A 75 -12.03 -16.54 -0.03
N PHE A 76 -11.37 -15.38 -0.17
CA PHE A 76 -10.41 -15.14 -1.26
C PHE A 76 -9.03 -14.63 -0.79
N GLN A 77 -8.06 -14.71 -1.70
CA GLN A 77 -6.69 -14.27 -1.45
C GLN A 77 -6.59 -12.74 -1.55
N ILE A 78 -6.84 -12.05 -0.42
CA ILE A 78 -6.85 -10.57 -0.36
C ILE A 78 -5.55 -9.95 -0.91
N GLN A 79 -4.40 -10.58 -0.70
CA GLN A 79 -3.12 -10.08 -1.21
C GLN A 79 -3.09 -10.02 -2.74
N GLU A 80 -3.52 -11.09 -3.40
CA GLU A 80 -3.55 -11.15 -4.86
C GLU A 80 -4.58 -10.18 -5.43
N TRP A 81 -5.73 -10.07 -4.79
CA TRP A 81 -6.74 -9.08 -5.16
C TRP A 81 -6.19 -7.64 -5.06
N LEU A 82 -5.61 -7.26 -3.92
CA LEU A 82 -5.00 -5.94 -3.73
C LEU A 82 -3.91 -5.67 -4.77
N ARG A 83 -3.14 -6.69 -5.16
CA ARG A 83 -2.10 -6.61 -6.20
C ARG A 83 -2.66 -6.33 -7.60
N ILE A 84 -3.88 -6.75 -7.92
CA ILE A 84 -4.50 -6.52 -9.24
C ILE A 84 -5.59 -5.43 -9.25
N SER A 85 -6.17 -5.09 -8.10
CA SER A 85 -7.27 -4.11 -7.99
C SER A 85 -6.79 -2.67 -8.23
N ASN A 86 -7.44 -1.95 -9.14
CA ASN A 86 -7.19 -0.53 -9.38
C ASN A 86 -8.36 0.35 -8.90
N GLN A 87 -9.34 -0.22 -8.20
CA GLN A 87 -10.56 0.48 -7.75
C GLN A 87 -10.36 0.91 -6.30
N ALA A 88 -9.86 2.13 -6.12
CA ALA A 88 -9.44 2.69 -4.85
C ALA A 88 -10.60 2.72 -3.83
N GLU A 89 -11.81 3.08 -4.28
CA GLU A 89 -13.02 3.19 -3.47
C GLU A 89 -13.44 1.83 -2.92
N ILE A 90 -13.37 0.78 -3.75
CA ILE A 90 -13.69 -0.58 -3.32
C ILE A 90 -12.64 -1.09 -2.34
N VAL A 91 -11.35 -0.83 -2.61
CA VAL A 91 -10.29 -1.17 -1.66
C VAL A 91 -10.51 -0.48 -0.32
N GLU A 92 -10.83 0.82 -0.31
CA GLU A 92 -11.14 1.57 0.91
C GLU A 92 -12.32 0.96 1.68
N TYR A 93 -13.40 0.62 0.99
CA TYR A 93 -14.56 -0.05 1.58
C TYR A 93 -14.19 -1.36 2.29
N PHE A 94 -13.44 -2.24 1.62
CA PHE A 94 -13.05 -3.51 2.24
C PHE A 94 -12.06 -3.33 3.39
N LEU A 95 -11.16 -2.33 3.32
CA LEU A 95 -10.27 -1.98 4.44
C LEU A 95 -11.05 -1.42 5.63
N TYR A 96 -12.05 -0.57 5.40
CA TYR A 96 -12.94 -0.06 6.44
C TYR A 96 -13.67 -1.20 7.16
N HIS A 97 -14.31 -2.11 6.42
CA HIS A 97 -15.04 -3.22 7.02
C HIS A 97 -14.11 -4.24 7.68
N ALA A 98 -12.94 -4.52 7.10
CA ALA A 98 -11.92 -5.33 7.75
C ALA A 98 -11.52 -4.73 9.10
N TYR A 99 -11.28 -3.42 9.14
CA TYR A 99 -10.92 -2.71 10.35
C TYR A 99 -12.02 -2.80 11.42
N ARG A 100 -13.26 -2.47 11.05
CA ARG A 100 -14.44 -2.49 11.94
C ARG A 100 -14.72 -3.89 12.51
N SER A 101 -14.61 -4.92 11.68
CA SER A 101 -14.83 -6.32 12.06
C SER A 101 -13.63 -6.99 12.72
N CYS A 102 -12.58 -6.21 13.00
CA CYS A 102 -11.34 -6.66 13.64
C CYS A 102 -10.62 -7.76 12.84
N PHE A 103 -10.78 -7.74 11.53
CA PHE A 103 -10.12 -8.64 10.59
C PHE A 103 -8.69 -8.19 10.35
N ASP A 104 -7.75 -9.08 10.67
CA ASP A 104 -6.32 -8.81 10.48
C ASP A 104 -5.89 -9.26 9.07
N ILE A 105 -5.86 -8.29 8.15
CA ILE A 105 -5.45 -8.51 6.75
C ILE A 105 -4.00 -9.02 6.68
N HIS A 106 -3.14 -8.64 7.62
CA HIS A 106 -1.74 -9.09 7.62
C HIS A 106 -1.60 -10.60 7.85
N LYS A 107 -2.53 -11.24 8.57
CA LYS A 107 -2.52 -12.71 8.78
C LYS A 107 -2.85 -13.51 7.53
N LYS A 108 -3.44 -12.88 6.51
CA LYS A 108 -3.86 -13.54 5.26
C LYS A 108 -2.85 -13.34 4.12
N LEU A 109 -1.74 -12.66 4.38
CA LEU A 109 -0.69 -12.50 3.39
C LEU A 109 0.13 -13.78 3.31
N LEU A 110 0.26 -14.33 2.10
CA LEU A 110 0.99 -15.57 1.82
C LEU A 110 2.51 -15.39 1.85
N LEU A 111 2.97 -14.13 1.75
CA LEU A 111 4.37 -13.75 1.76
C LEU A 111 4.61 -12.79 2.93
N ASP A 112 5.81 -12.83 3.51
CA ASP A 112 6.32 -11.84 4.49
C ASP A 112 6.59 -10.49 3.80
N LEU A 113 5.58 -9.99 3.10
CA LEU A 113 5.55 -8.72 2.39
C LEU A 113 4.69 -7.75 3.17
N ASP A 114 5.18 -6.54 3.30
CA ASP A 114 4.34 -5.45 3.77
C ASP A 114 3.40 -4.97 2.64
N ILE A 115 2.14 -4.71 2.98
CA ILE A 115 1.12 -4.33 2.00
C ILE A 115 1.44 -2.96 1.37
N VAL A 116 1.93 -2.00 2.16
CA VAL A 116 2.30 -0.68 1.64
C VAL A 116 3.50 -0.81 0.70
N ASN A 117 4.50 -1.60 1.08
CA ASN A 117 5.63 -1.90 0.19
C ASN A 117 5.18 -2.60 -1.11
N THR A 118 4.22 -3.52 -1.01
CA THR A 118 3.61 -4.18 -2.18
C THR A 118 2.92 -3.18 -3.10
N PHE A 119 2.12 -2.25 -2.56
CA PHE A 119 1.50 -1.19 -3.35
C PHE A 119 2.52 -0.32 -4.06
N ILE A 120 3.60 0.06 -3.38
CA ILE A 120 4.69 0.83 -3.96
C ILE A 120 5.35 0.05 -5.11
N LEU A 121 5.72 -1.22 -4.90
CA LEU A 121 6.33 -2.09 -5.92
C LEU A 121 5.42 -2.32 -7.13
N CYS A 122 4.11 -2.30 -6.92
CA CYS A 122 3.10 -2.39 -7.98
C CYS A 122 2.69 -1.02 -8.55
N LYS A 123 3.33 0.08 -8.13
CA LYS A 123 3.07 1.46 -8.57
C LYS A 123 1.63 1.92 -8.32
N LYS A 124 1.00 1.41 -7.27
CA LYS A 124 -0.36 1.78 -6.83
C LYS A 124 -0.32 2.80 -5.70
N PHE A 125 0.23 3.96 -6.02
CA PHE A 125 0.54 4.99 -5.03
C PHE A 125 -0.70 5.53 -4.32
N SER A 126 -1.83 5.67 -5.01
CA SER A 126 -3.12 6.06 -4.41
C SER A 126 -3.59 5.11 -3.29
N LEU A 127 -3.30 3.81 -3.39
CA LEU A 127 -3.70 2.83 -2.36
C LEU A 127 -2.87 2.94 -1.08
N VAL A 128 -1.65 3.50 -1.15
CA VAL A 128 -0.83 3.74 0.05
C VAL A 128 -1.52 4.71 1.00
N LYS A 129 -2.12 5.77 0.46
CA LYS A 129 -2.90 6.74 1.24
C LYS A 129 -4.07 6.08 1.97
N ILE A 130 -4.82 5.25 1.26
CA ILE A 130 -5.98 4.55 1.81
C ILE A 130 -5.54 3.62 2.93
N PHE A 131 -4.48 2.84 2.71
CA PHE A 131 -4.00 1.88 3.70
C PHE A 131 -3.50 2.55 4.98
N LEU A 132 -2.77 3.66 4.85
CA LEU A 132 -2.25 4.43 5.99
C LEU A 132 -3.35 5.15 6.81
N LYS A 133 -4.61 5.20 6.33
CA LYS A 133 -5.75 5.64 7.17
C LYS A 133 -6.04 4.66 8.30
N TYR A 134 -5.87 3.36 8.04
CA TYR A 134 -6.27 2.27 8.93
C TYR A 134 -5.09 1.59 9.64
N TYR A 135 -3.90 1.65 9.03
CA TYR A 135 -2.72 0.92 9.48
C TYR A 135 -1.50 1.85 9.66
N LEU A 136 -0.52 1.35 10.41
CA LEU A 136 0.74 2.04 10.65
C LEU A 136 1.67 2.02 9.43
N ALA A 137 2.81 2.69 9.61
CA ALA A 137 3.91 2.71 8.65
C ALA A 137 4.31 1.31 8.16
N PRO A 138 4.83 1.21 6.92
CA PRO A 138 5.32 -0.06 6.37
C PRO A 138 6.39 -0.69 7.25
N ARG A 139 6.21 -1.98 7.52
CA ARG A 139 7.23 -2.82 8.13
C ARG A 139 8.39 -2.99 7.16
N LEU A 140 9.59 -3.09 7.72
CA LEU A 140 10.76 -3.51 6.99
C LEU A 140 10.78 -5.04 6.97
N THR A 141 10.69 -5.64 5.79
CA THR A 141 11.00 -7.07 5.61
C THR A 141 12.22 -7.22 4.70
N LEU A 142 13.01 -8.27 4.94
CA LEU A 142 14.17 -8.55 4.08
C LEU A 142 13.74 -8.88 2.65
N HIS A 143 12.55 -9.46 2.49
CA HIS A 143 12.00 -9.81 1.20
C HIS A 143 11.65 -8.55 0.39
N ASP A 144 10.93 -7.60 0.99
CA ASP A 144 10.65 -6.29 0.37
C ASP A 144 11.95 -5.60 -0.06
N TYR A 145 12.95 -5.59 0.83
CA TYR A 145 14.22 -4.93 0.55
C TYR A 145 14.91 -5.51 -0.70
N LYS A 146 14.97 -6.84 -0.83
CA LYS A 146 15.50 -7.51 -2.02
C LYS A 146 14.67 -7.20 -3.26
N LEU A 147 13.34 -7.19 -3.15
CA LEU A 147 12.46 -6.88 -4.28
C LEU A 147 12.68 -5.46 -4.81
N PHE A 148 12.77 -4.46 -3.94
CA PHE A 148 13.09 -3.08 -4.36
C PHE A 148 14.45 -3.02 -5.08
N ALA A 149 15.49 -3.63 -4.50
CA ALA A 149 16.82 -3.67 -5.11
C ALA A 149 16.83 -4.39 -6.47
N CYS A 150 16.01 -5.41 -6.67
CA CYS A 150 15.86 -6.11 -7.95
C CYS A 150 15.00 -5.35 -8.97
N ARG A 151 14.10 -4.47 -8.54
CA ARG A 151 13.19 -3.73 -9.44
C ARG A 151 13.76 -2.41 -9.96
N ILE A 152 14.64 -1.76 -9.20
CA ILE A 152 15.32 -0.52 -9.65
C ILE A 152 16.10 -0.72 -10.97
N PRO A 153 16.87 -1.80 -11.18
CA PRO A 153 17.58 -2.03 -12.44
C PRO A 153 16.67 -2.05 -13.68
N LEU A 154 15.39 -2.38 -13.54
CA LEU A 154 14.43 -2.35 -14.66
C LEU A 154 14.10 -0.91 -15.11
N GLN A 155 14.39 0.08 -14.27
CA GLN A 155 14.15 1.51 -14.52
C GLN A 155 15.47 2.26 -14.73
N LEU A 156 16.54 1.80 -14.08
CA LEU A 156 17.90 2.34 -14.16
C LEU A 156 18.88 1.18 -14.39
N PRO A 157 19.07 0.73 -15.65
CA PRO A 157 19.88 -0.45 -15.98
C PRO A 157 21.35 -0.36 -15.54
N GLN A 158 21.86 0.84 -15.27
CA GLN A 158 23.21 1.08 -14.78
C GLN A 158 23.40 0.59 -13.34
N ILE A 159 22.31 0.52 -12.56
CA ILE A 159 22.35 0.09 -11.17
C ILE A 159 22.17 -1.42 -11.10
N ARG A 160 23.11 -2.12 -10.47
CA ARG A 160 22.98 -3.54 -10.16
C ARG A 160 22.40 -3.72 -8.74
N PRO A 161 21.59 -4.77 -8.47
CA PRO A 161 20.98 -4.97 -7.15
C PRO A 161 21.97 -4.97 -5.99
N HIS A 162 23.15 -5.56 -6.16
CA HIS A 162 24.16 -5.65 -5.09
C HIS A 162 24.69 -4.27 -4.66
N VAL A 163 24.75 -3.28 -5.56
CA VAL A 163 25.19 -1.91 -5.25
C VAL A 163 24.24 -1.27 -4.22
N LEU A 164 22.94 -1.52 -4.36
CA LEU A 164 21.91 -1.00 -3.45
C LEU A 164 21.90 -1.71 -2.08
N LEU A 165 22.42 -2.94 -2.01
CA LEU A 165 22.49 -3.72 -0.77
C LEU A 165 23.81 -3.53 -0.02
N LYS A 166 24.90 -3.23 -0.76
CA LYS A 166 26.27 -3.04 -0.28
C LYS A 166 26.38 -2.20 1.00
N PRO A 167 25.74 -1.01 1.14
CA PRO A 167 25.86 -0.20 2.35
C PRO A 167 25.48 -0.92 3.65
N SER A 168 24.44 -1.74 3.59
CA SER A 168 23.97 -2.52 4.73
C SER A 168 24.76 -3.79 4.99
N LEU A 169 25.42 -4.33 3.97
CA LEU A 169 26.27 -5.51 4.06
C LEU A 169 27.66 -5.15 4.62
N GLU A 170 28.16 -3.97 4.27
CA GLU A 170 29.45 -3.43 4.75
C GLU A 170 29.34 -2.74 6.11
N GLY A 171 28.13 -2.57 6.65
CA GLY A 171 27.90 -2.11 8.02
C GLY A 171 28.01 -0.60 8.25
N TRP A 172 28.29 0.22 7.22
CA TRP A 172 28.35 1.68 7.40
C TRP A 172 26.96 2.35 7.41
N MET A 173 25.90 1.63 7.03
CA MET A 173 24.51 2.08 7.14
C MET A 173 23.63 0.96 7.69
N SER A 174 22.71 1.28 8.61
CA SER A 174 21.77 0.27 9.10
C SER A 174 20.88 -0.26 7.97
N ARG A 175 20.46 -1.52 8.06
CA ARG A 175 19.58 -2.14 7.05
C ARG A 175 18.29 -1.36 6.82
N GLY A 176 17.66 -0.91 7.90
CA GLY A 176 16.44 -0.11 7.83
C GLY A 176 16.67 1.23 7.14
N ARG A 177 17.78 1.90 7.47
CA ARG A 177 18.15 3.16 6.82
C ARG A 177 18.39 2.99 5.33
N ASN A 178 19.18 1.97 4.95
CA ASN A 178 19.46 1.71 3.55
C ASN A 178 18.20 1.30 2.78
N PHE A 179 17.30 0.53 3.39
CA PHE A 179 16.00 0.23 2.79
C PHE A 179 15.20 1.50 2.48
N ARG A 180 15.15 2.48 3.39
CA ARG A 180 14.46 3.76 3.13
C ARG A 180 15.11 4.54 1.98
N CYS A 181 16.44 4.50 1.87
CA CYS A 181 17.15 5.06 0.71
C CYS A 181 16.71 4.38 -0.58
N VAL A 182 16.77 3.06 -0.64
CA VAL A 182 16.41 2.27 -1.83
C VAL A 182 14.93 2.45 -2.19
N GLN A 183 14.03 2.45 -1.21
CA GLN A 183 12.59 2.71 -1.41
C GLN A 183 12.35 4.12 -1.97
N SER A 184 13.04 5.13 -1.45
CA SER A 184 12.93 6.52 -1.93
C SER A 184 13.47 6.67 -3.35
N ILE A 185 14.59 6.02 -3.68
CA ILE A 185 15.14 5.97 -5.05
C ILE A 185 14.13 5.33 -6.00
N TYR A 186 13.53 4.20 -5.62
CA TYR A 186 12.52 3.53 -6.44
C TYR A 186 11.32 4.44 -6.75
N ILE A 187 10.73 5.07 -5.72
CA ILE A 187 9.58 5.97 -5.91
C ILE A 187 9.97 7.17 -6.78
N SER A 188 11.17 7.73 -6.58
CA SER A 188 11.68 8.86 -7.37
C SER A 188 11.86 8.54 -8.86
N ASN A 189 12.14 7.29 -9.19
CA ASN A 189 12.18 6.82 -10.59
C ASN A 189 10.77 6.59 -11.18
N CYS A 190 9.76 6.53 -10.31
CA CYS A 190 8.35 6.48 -10.68
C CYS A 190 7.68 7.86 -10.68
N ARG A 191 8.44 8.97 -10.58
CA ARG A 191 7.92 10.34 -10.48
C ARG A 191 6.96 10.81 -11.58
N HIS A 192 6.96 10.13 -12.72
CA HIS A 192 6.07 10.42 -13.85
C HIS A 192 4.66 9.82 -13.65
N LEU A 193 4.47 8.98 -12.64
CA LEU A 193 3.19 8.36 -12.32
C LEU A 193 2.44 9.22 -11.31
N MET A 194 1.11 9.20 -11.39
CA MET A 194 0.24 9.92 -10.47
C MET A 194 0.49 9.48 -9.03
N ASP A 195 0.39 10.44 -8.10
CA ASP A 195 0.50 10.28 -6.65
C ASP A 195 1.87 9.79 -6.15
N ALA A 196 2.92 9.75 -6.97
CA ALA A 196 4.25 9.28 -6.56
C ALA A 196 4.86 10.17 -5.46
N ASP A 197 4.75 11.49 -5.60
CA ASP A 197 5.19 12.49 -4.64
C ASP A 197 4.35 12.44 -3.36
N GLU A 198 3.01 12.34 -3.49
CA GLU A 198 2.10 12.21 -2.34
C GLU A 198 2.38 10.91 -1.58
N CYS A 199 2.60 9.79 -2.28
CA CYS A 199 2.98 8.52 -1.67
C CYS A 199 4.29 8.65 -0.88
N LEU A 200 5.30 9.32 -1.44
CA LEU A 200 6.57 9.53 -0.76
C LEU A 200 6.37 10.42 0.48
N CYS A 201 5.62 11.51 0.35
CA CYS A 201 5.24 12.39 1.46
C CYS A 201 4.55 11.62 2.60
N LEU A 202 3.51 10.85 2.29
CA LEU A 202 2.74 10.07 3.27
C LEU A 202 3.59 8.98 3.94
N LEU A 203 4.41 8.29 3.16
CA LEU A 203 5.37 7.31 3.66
C LEU A 203 6.29 7.93 4.72
N TRP A 204 6.93 9.05 4.39
CA TRP A 204 7.86 9.74 5.29
C TRP A 204 7.16 10.41 6.49
N ARG A 205 5.89 10.77 6.37
CA ARG A 205 5.07 11.24 7.49
C ARG A 205 4.67 10.11 8.44
N SER A 206 4.69 8.86 7.99
CA SER A 206 4.27 7.68 8.76
C SER A 206 5.39 7.00 9.55
N ILE A 207 6.67 7.32 9.30
CA ILE A 207 7.84 6.71 9.95
C ILE A 207 8.57 7.71 10.87
N PRO A 208 9.27 7.25 11.93
CA PRO A 208 10.01 8.13 12.85
C PRO A 208 11.40 8.54 12.34
N ASP A 209 11.83 8.01 11.20
CA ASP A 209 13.19 8.13 10.68
C ASP A 209 13.52 9.59 10.31
N SER A 210 14.78 10.01 10.52
CA SER A 210 15.29 11.30 10.03
C SER A 210 15.30 11.33 8.49
N PHE A 211 15.31 12.50 7.86
CA PHE A 211 15.39 12.56 6.39
C PHE A 211 16.72 12.04 5.85
N ILE A 212 16.70 11.46 4.66
CA ILE A 212 17.89 11.05 3.89
C ILE A 212 18.61 12.30 3.42
N SER A 213 19.92 12.32 3.58
CA SER A 213 20.76 13.37 3.03
C SER A 213 21.19 13.09 1.61
N PHE A 214 21.55 14.16 0.89
CA PHE A 214 22.20 14.04 -0.40
C PHE A 214 23.49 13.22 -0.28
N GLY A 215 24.28 13.42 0.77
CA GLY A 215 25.53 12.68 1.00
C GLY A 215 25.31 11.17 1.12
N GLU A 216 24.28 10.73 1.85
CA GLU A 216 23.90 9.31 1.93
C GLU A 216 23.51 8.75 0.57
N MET A 217 22.64 9.44 -0.17
CA MET A 217 22.18 8.98 -1.48
C MET A 217 23.31 8.98 -2.51
N ASN A 218 24.16 10.00 -2.50
CA ASN A 218 25.33 10.12 -3.36
C ASN A 218 26.34 9.01 -3.09
N ARG A 219 26.65 8.70 -1.82
CA ARG A 219 27.56 7.61 -1.48
C ARG A 219 27.07 6.24 -1.97
N ILE A 220 25.76 6.02 -2.05
CA ILE A 220 25.17 4.78 -2.60
C ILE A 220 25.29 4.74 -4.13
N LEU A 221 25.07 5.87 -4.82
CA LEU A 221 24.85 5.90 -6.26
C LEU A 221 26.04 6.40 -7.09
N THR A 222 27.04 7.03 -6.48
CA THR A 222 28.13 7.71 -7.22
C THR A 222 28.99 6.77 -8.06
N GLU A 223 29.06 5.47 -7.72
CA GLU A 223 29.80 4.47 -8.49
C GLU A 223 29.06 4.07 -9.78
N VAL A 224 27.76 4.35 -9.89
CA VAL A 224 26.89 3.81 -10.95
C VAL A 224 26.10 4.87 -11.73
N LEU A 225 25.92 6.07 -11.16
CA LEU A 225 25.20 7.17 -11.78
C LEU A 225 26.01 8.47 -11.73
N PRO A 226 25.86 9.33 -12.77
CA PRO A 226 26.46 10.65 -12.72
C PRO A 226 25.77 11.52 -11.66
N THR A 227 26.54 12.43 -11.04
CA THR A 227 26.09 13.29 -9.94
C THR A 227 24.83 14.09 -10.29
N CYS A 228 24.66 14.54 -11.53
CA CYS A 228 23.46 15.26 -11.96
C CYS A 228 22.18 14.40 -11.83
N LYS A 229 22.24 13.11 -12.17
CA LYS A 229 21.10 12.19 -12.01
C LYS A 229 20.81 11.91 -10.54
N ILE A 230 21.83 11.82 -9.71
CA ILE A 230 21.68 11.66 -8.26
C ILE A 230 21.02 12.92 -7.67
N ALA A 231 21.45 14.10 -8.09
CA ALA A 231 20.86 15.38 -7.68
C ALA A 231 19.40 15.49 -8.10
N ASP A 232 19.02 15.06 -9.31
CA ASP A 232 17.63 15.03 -9.77
C ASP A 232 16.76 14.11 -8.91
N ILE A 233 17.24 12.90 -8.59
CA ILE A 233 16.54 11.94 -7.72
C ILE A 233 16.37 12.55 -6.32
N TYR A 234 17.45 13.12 -5.77
CA TYR A 234 17.42 13.73 -4.45
C TYR A 234 16.50 14.95 -4.38
N LYS A 235 16.49 15.79 -5.43
CA LYS A 235 15.60 16.95 -5.53
C LYS A 235 14.13 16.55 -5.47
N PHE A 236 13.73 15.54 -6.25
CA PHE A 236 12.38 15.01 -6.18
C PHE A 236 12.05 14.49 -4.78
N TYR A 237 12.99 13.76 -4.16
CA TYR A 237 12.82 13.26 -2.80
C TYR A 237 12.62 14.40 -1.79
N SER A 238 13.52 15.38 -1.76
CA SER A 238 13.53 16.45 -0.77
C SER A 238 12.32 17.37 -0.89
N GLU A 239 11.89 17.66 -2.13
CA GLU A 239 10.67 18.43 -2.41
C GLU A 239 9.41 17.67 -1.97
N SER A 240 9.33 16.36 -2.23
CA SER A 240 8.15 15.55 -1.87
C SER A 240 7.95 15.44 -0.36
N VAL A 241 9.03 15.26 0.40
CA VAL A 241 8.97 15.01 1.84
C VAL A 241 9.09 16.27 2.70
N ASP A 242 9.24 17.43 2.05
CA ASP A 242 9.51 18.72 2.69
C ASP A 242 10.73 18.63 3.62
N ALA A 243 11.85 18.12 3.07
CA ALA A 243 13.07 17.89 3.84
C ALA A 243 13.77 19.19 4.29
N GLY A 244 13.43 20.32 3.67
CA GLY A 244 14.17 21.58 3.81
C GLY A 244 15.65 21.43 3.44
N GLN A 245 16.47 22.41 3.83
CA GLN A 245 17.93 22.36 3.65
C GLN A 245 18.64 21.53 4.76
N ASN A 246 17.96 21.25 5.87
CA ASN A 246 18.54 20.57 7.04
C ASN A 246 18.29 19.06 7.05
N CYS A 247 18.79 18.38 6.02
CA CYS A 247 18.88 16.91 6.03
C CYS A 247 19.81 16.43 7.16
N CYS A 248 19.56 15.23 7.71
CA CYS A 248 20.25 14.62 8.88
C CYS A 248 19.83 15.07 10.30
N GLN A 249 18.98 16.07 10.49
CA GLN A 249 18.48 16.40 11.83
C GLN A 249 17.40 15.39 12.29
N PRO A 250 17.29 15.13 13.61
CA PRO A 250 16.13 14.46 14.17
C PRO A 250 14.83 15.14 13.73
N ARG A 251 13.75 14.36 13.61
CA ARG A 251 12.43 14.92 13.30
C ARG A 251 11.96 15.82 14.45
N THR A 252 11.04 16.74 14.17
CA THR A 252 10.47 17.59 15.21
C THR A 252 9.78 16.74 16.29
N LEU A 253 9.72 17.26 17.52
CA LEU A 253 8.98 16.60 18.60
C LEU A 253 7.53 16.28 18.20
N MET A 254 6.87 17.21 17.50
CA MET A 254 5.52 17.03 16.98
C MET A 254 5.40 15.80 16.05
N HIS A 255 6.41 15.55 15.21
CA HIS A 255 6.44 14.37 14.34
C HIS A 255 6.58 13.08 15.16
N TYR A 256 7.48 13.04 16.15
CA TYR A 256 7.59 11.88 17.05
C TYR A 256 6.30 11.63 17.84
N CYS A 257 5.64 12.67 18.34
CA CYS A 257 4.33 12.59 18.98
C CYS A 257 3.30 11.98 18.03
N ARG A 258 3.23 12.42 16.76
CA ARG A 258 2.33 11.81 15.77
C ARG A 258 2.56 10.32 15.61
N ILE A 259 3.82 9.89 15.43
CA ILE A 259 4.12 8.46 15.27
C ILE A 259 3.69 7.67 16.51
N ARG A 260 3.96 8.20 17.71
CA ARG A 260 3.60 7.55 18.97
C ARG A 260 2.08 7.46 19.15
N ILE A 261 1.35 8.56 18.93
CA ILE A 261 -0.11 8.62 19.05
C ILE A 261 -0.75 7.68 18.03
N ARG A 262 -0.34 7.75 16.75
CA ARG A 262 -0.85 6.83 15.71
C ARG A 262 -0.63 5.37 16.10
N ARG A 263 0.53 5.03 16.67
CA ARG A 263 0.81 3.67 17.17
C ARG A 263 -0.15 3.26 18.28
N THR A 264 -0.39 4.13 19.26
CA THR A 264 -1.38 3.87 20.33
C THR A 264 -2.77 3.66 19.75
N LEU A 265 -3.21 4.54 18.85
CA LEU A 265 -4.51 4.44 18.16
C LEU A 265 -4.62 3.16 17.33
N SER A 266 -3.54 2.73 16.67
CA SER A 266 -3.55 1.49 15.91
C SER A 266 -3.72 0.28 16.84
N ASN A 267 -3.01 0.27 17.96
CA ASN A 267 -3.12 -0.79 18.97
C ASN A 267 -4.51 -0.84 19.61
N SER A 268 -5.16 0.31 19.80
CA SER A 268 -6.54 0.40 20.32
C SER A 268 -7.63 0.29 19.24
N ARG A 269 -7.26 0.09 17.97
CA ARG A 269 -8.20 0.08 16.82
C ARG A 269 -9.05 1.35 16.71
N GLN A 270 -8.41 2.50 16.94
CA GLN A 270 -8.93 3.85 16.73
C GLN A 270 -8.15 4.65 15.68
N LEU A 271 -7.11 4.07 15.08
CA LEU A 271 -6.47 4.61 13.88
C LEU A 271 -7.38 4.42 12.65
N SER A 272 -8.44 5.20 12.59
CA SER A 272 -9.32 5.37 11.42
C SER A 272 -9.83 6.81 11.40
N PRO A 273 -10.39 7.31 10.28
CA PRO A 273 -11.04 8.61 10.24
C PRO A 273 -12.06 8.80 11.37
N ASP A 274 -12.91 7.79 11.60
CA ASP A 274 -13.91 7.81 12.67
C ASP A 274 -13.29 7.71 14.06
N GLY A 275 -12.25 6.88 14.24
CA GLY A 275 -11.60 6.76 15.54
C GLY A 275 -10.86 8.03 15.94
N ILE A 276 -10.25 8.74 14.98
CA ILE A 276 -9.59 10.03 15.20
C ILE A 276 -10.62 11.15 15.39
N SER A 277 -11.76 11.11 14.70
CA SER A 277 -12.80 12.14 14.82
C SER A 277 -13.40 12.17 16.24
N CYS A 278 -13.46 11.04 16.93
CA CYS A 278 -13.88 10.90 18.32
C CYS A 278 -12.89 11.46 19.37
N LEU A 279 -11.66 11.82 18.97
CA LEU A 279 -10.70 12.42 19.91
C LEU A 279 -11.09 13.87 20.21
N ASP A 280 -10.94 14.31 21.45
CA ASP A 280 -11.12 15.73 21.82
C ASP A 280 -9.84 16.53 21.48
N LEU A 281 -9.62 16.70 20.18
CA LEU A 281 -8.47 17.42 19.62
C LEU A 281 -8.94 18.46 18.59
N PRO A 282 -8.24 19.60 18.46
CA PRO A 282 -8.43 20.54 17.36
C PRO A 282 -8.37 19.85 15.99
N SER A 283 -9.17 20.32 15.05
CA SER A 283 -9.27 19.76 13.68
C SER A 283 -7.91 19.67 12.99
N VAL A 284 -7.05 20.67 13.17
CA VAL A 284 -5.68 20.69 12.63
C VAL A 284 -4.85 19.50 13.13
N LEU A 285 -4.96 19.15 14.42
CA LEU A 285 -4.25 17.99 14.98
C LEU A 285 -4.86 16.66 14.50
N LYS A 286 -6.19 16.59 14.33
CA LYS A 286 -6.84 15.41 13.73
C LYS A 286 -6.36 15.17 12.30
N SER A 287 -6.34 16.22 11.47
CA SER A 287 -5.78 16.17 10.11
C SER A 287 -4.30 15.76 10.10
N TYR A 288 -3.52 16.30 11.03
CA TYR A 288 -2.10 15.94 11.17
C TYR A 288 -1.90 14.46 11.53
N LEU A 289 -2.75 13.89 12.40
CA LEU A 289 -2.76 12.46 12.73
C LEU A 289 -3.20 11.60 11.55
N LEU A 290 -4.09 12.10 10.69
CA LEU A 290 -4.51 11.45 9.44
C LEU A 290 -3.49 11.57 8.29
N LEU A 291 -2.32 12.17 8.56
CA LEU A 291 -1.23 12.39 7.59
C LEU A 291 -1.54 13.43 6.50
N SER A 292 -2.67 14.12 6.60
CA SER A 292 -3.06 15.20 5.69
C SER A 292 -2.07 16.37 5.74
N ARG A 293 -1.98 17.13 4.64
CA ARG A 293 -1.25 18.40 4.62
C ARG A 293 -1.97 19.46 5.43
#